data_AF-A0A820LPJ5-F1
#
_entry.id   AF-A0A820LPJ5-F1
#
_cell.length_a   1.000
_cell.length_b   1.000
_cell.length_c   1.000
_cell.angle_alpha   90.00
_cell.angle_beta   90.00
_cell.angle_gamma   90.00
#
_symmetry.space_group_name_H-M   'P 1'
#
loop_
_entity.id
_entity.type
_entity.pdbx_description
1 polymer ?
#
loop_
_entity_poly.entity_id
_entity_poly.type
_entity_poly.pdbx_seq_one_letter_code
_entity_poly.pdbx_strand_id
1 'polypeptide(L)' 'MFADGPQKEGFNLGWKQNFQEIFGKDLLGAFIPISTTRGDGVHYQINSTLLGGLQQQQQQFNNA' A
#
# COMPACT_ATOMS: atom_id res chain seq x y z
N MET A 1 16.30 -6.62 7.49
CA MET A 1 16.93 -6.79 6.16
C MET A 1 15.77 -6.76 5.18
N PHE A 2 15.66 -5.74 4.33
CA PHE A 2 14.66 -5.73 3.25
C PHE A 2 15.21 -6.66 2.17
N ALA A 3 14.64 -7.86 2.03
CA ALA A 3 15.21 -8.92 1.20
C ALA A 3 15.19 -8.60 -0.31
N ASP A 4 14.36 -7.65 -0.73
CA ASP A 4 14.38 -7.08 -2.07
C ASP A 4 14.71 -5.58 -1.96
N GLY A 5 15.54 -5.09 -2.87
CA GLY A 5 15.95 -3.68 -2.94
C GLY A 5 14.78 -2.68 -3.07
N PRO A 6 15.04 -1.38 -3.25
CA PRO A 6 13.99 -0.34 -3.25
C PRO A 6 12.90 -0.62 -4.30
N GLN A 7 11.77 -1.15 -3.85
CA GLN A 7 10.59 -1.42 -4.66
C GLN A 7 9.74 -0.15 -4.72
N LYS A 8 10.01 0.69 -5.74
CA LYS A 8 9.30 1.96 -5.98
C LYS A 8 7.76 1.80 -5.98
N GLU A 9 7.26 0.64 -6.41
CA GLU A 9 5.83 0.33 -6.55
C GLU A 9 5.26 -0.47 -5.36
N GLY A 10 6.01 -0.59 -4.25
CA GLY A 10 5.63 -1.39 -3.06
C GLY A 10 4.27 -1.02 -2.47
N PHE A 11 3.95 0.27 -2.50
CA PHE A 11 2.71 0.86 -2.00
C PHE A 11 1.79 1.34 -3.13
N ASN A 12 2.12 1.05 -4.39
CA ASN A 12 1.25 1.42 -5.49
C ASN A 12 0.11 0.40 -5.63
N LEU A 13 -1.11 0.85 -5.34
CA LEU A 13 -2.35 0.07 -5.47
C LEU A 13 -3.14 0.44 -6.74
N GLY A 14 -2.55 1.26 -7.61
CA GLY A 14 -3.19 1.85 -8.78
C GLY A 14 -3.78 3.24 -8.51
N TRP A 15 -3.90 4.04 -9.56
CA TRP A 15 -4.24 5.47 -9.48
C TRP A 15 -5.52 5.74 -8.66
N LYS A 16 -6.57 4.94 -8.84
CA LYS A 16 -7.85 5.12 -8.15
C LYS A 16 -7.75 4.87 -6.65
N GLN A 17 -7.01 3.83 -6.24
CA GLN A 17 -6.89 3.46 -4.84
C GLN A 17 -5.97 4.43 -4.09
N ASN A 18 -4.83 4.79 -4.69
CA ASN A 18 -3.93 5.80 -4.14
C ASN A 18 -4.64 7.16 -3.98
N PHE A 19 -5.45 7.56 -4.97
CA PHE A 19 -6.22 8.81 -4.90
C PHE A 19 -7.26 8.78 -3.76
N GLN A 20 -7.93 7.64 -3.57
CA GLN A 20 -8.91 7.47 -2.48
C GLN A 20 -8.28 7.41 -1.09
N GLU A 21 -7.01 7.01 -0.97
CA GLU A 21 -6.28 7.04 0.30
C GLU A 21 -6.06 8.48 0.77
N ILE A 22 -5.79 9.39 -0.16
CA ILE A 22 -5.54 10.81 0.12
C ILE A 22 -6.85 11.58 0.30
N PHE A 23 -7.77 11.47 -0.65
CA PHE A 23 -8.95 12.33 -0.78
C PHE A 23 -10.26 11.68 -0.35
N GLY A 24 -10.24 10.40 0.05
CA GLY A 24 -11.44 9.64 0.36
C GLY A 24 -12.21 9.17 -0.88
N LYS A 25 -13.38 8.57 -0.67
CA LYS A 25 -14.20 8.00 -1.77
C LYS A 25 -14.99 9.03 -2.56
N ASP A 26 -15.32 10.17 -1.95
CA ASP A 26 -16.17 11.20 -2.54
C ASP A 26 -15.33 12.28 -3.20
N LEU A 27 -15.63 12.55 -4.48
CA LEU A 27 -14.92 13.60 -5.25
C LEU A 27 -15.07 14.98 -4.63
N LEU A 28 -16.15 15.25 -3.87
CA LEU A 28 -16.31 16.50 -3.13
C LEU A 28 -15.21 16.70 -2.07
N GLY A 29 -14.71 15.62 -1.46
CA GLY A 29 -13.61 15.68 -0.49
C GLY A 29 -12.26 16.06 -1.11
N ALA A 30 -12.12 15.97 -2.44
CA ALA A 30 -10.92 16.42 -3.14
C ALA A 30 -10.87 17.94 -3.37
N PHE A 31 -12.03 18.61 -3.39
CA PHE A 31 -12.14 20.05 -3.68
C PHE A 31 -12.40 20.90 -2.44
N ILE A 32 -12.65 20.29 -1.29
CA ILE A 32 -12.92 20.97 -0.03
C ILE A 32 -11.84 20.54 0.98
N PRO A 33 -11.16 21.47 1.67
CA PRO A 33 -10.06 21.15 2.57
C PRO A 33 -10.57 20.60 3.91
N ILE A 34 -11.27 19.47 3.85
CA ILE A 34 -11.73 18.69 5.00
C ILE A 34 -10.93 17.40 5.00
N SER A 35 -10.45 16.97 6.17
CA SER A 35 -9.67 15.73 6.27
C SER A 35 -10.57 14.52 5.99
N THR A 36 -10.33 13.85 4.86
CA THR A 36 -10.99 12.61 4.42
C THR A 36 -9.98 11.47 4.20
N THR A 37 -8.74 11.67 4.62
CA THR A 37 -7.63 10.71 4.48
C THR A 37 -7.95 9.39 5.16
N ARG A 38 -7.63 8.27 4.50
CA ARG A 38 -7.83 6.92 5.04
C ARG A 38 -6.50 6.38 5.57
N GLY A 39 -6.57 5.67 6.70
CA GLY A 39 -5.40 5.07 7.36
C GLY A 39 -5.08 5.73 8.69
N ASP A 40 -4.15 5.12 9.43
CA ASP A 40 -3.66 5.60 10.72
C ASP A 40 -2.31 6.36 10.62
N GLY A 41 -1.74 6.42 9.41
CA GLY A 41 -0.43 7.02 9.14
C GLY A 41 0.76 6.16 9.60
N VAL A 42 0.51 4.95 10.09
CA VAL A 42 1.53 4.01 10.57
C VAL A 42 1.56 2.75 9.70
N HIS A 43 0.39 2.30 9.25
CA HIS A 43 0.21 1.12 8.43
C HIS A 43 -0.38 1.49 7.07
N TYR A 44 0.36 1.12 6.01
CA TYR A 44 -0.04 1.32 4.62
C TYR A 44 -0.33 -0.02 3.97
N GLN A 45 -1.32 -0.04 3.07
CA GLN A 45 -1.62 -1.24 2.32
C GLN A 45 -0.52 -1.51 1.30
N ILE A 46 0.00 -2.74 1.32
CA ILE A 46 1.05 -3.20 0.42
C ILE A 46 0.37 -3.94 -0.74
N ASN A 47 0.91 -3.79 -1.95
CA ASN A 47 0.42 -4.51 -3.12
C ASN A 47 0.36 -6.02 -2.85
N SER A 48 -0.81 -6.64 -3.03
CA SER A 48 -1.07 -8.04 -2.71
C SER A 48 -0.21 -9.03 -3.52
N THR A 49 0.19 -8.65 -4.73
CA THR A 49 1.12 -9.44 -5.57
C THR A 49 2.52 -9.46 -4.95
N LEU A 50 2.99 -8.33 -4.41
CA LEU A 50 4.27 -8.25 -3.70
C LEU A 50 4.20 -8.96 -2.35
N LEU A 51 3.10 -8.77 -1.61
CA LEU A 51 2.87 -9.45 -0.33
C LEU A 51 2.88 -10.98 -0.49
N GLY A 52 2.25 -11.49 -1.56
CA GLY A 52 2.28 -12.92 -1.89
C GLY A 52 3.68 -13.43 -2.21
N GLY A 53 4.53 -12.64 -2.86
CA GLY A 53 5.94 -12.98 -3.12
C GLY A 53 6.80 -13.02 -1.84
N LEU A 54 6.65 -12.04 -0.96
CA LEU A 54 7.37 -11.96 0.32
C LEU A 54 7.02 -13.11 1.27
N GLN A 55 5.74 -13.51 1.30
CA GLN A 55 5.30 -14.64 2.12
C GLN A 55 5.87 -15.98 1.62
N GLN A 56 5.98 -16.16 0.30
CA GLN A 56 6.57 -17.35 -0.30
C GLN A 56 8.08 -17.44 -0.03
N GLN A 57 8.81 -16.32 -0.09
CA GLN A 57 10.23 -16.29 0.29
C GLN A 57 10.44 -16.69 1.75
N GLN A 58 9.64 -16.15 2.68
CA GLN A 58 9.75 -16.52 4.10
C GLN A 58 9.44 -18.00 4.35
N GLN A 59 8.45 -18.56 3.65
CA GLN A 59 8.13 -19.99 3.74
C GLN A 59 9.25 -20.86 3.19
N GLN A 60 9.92 -20.47 2.11
CA GLN A 60 11.06 -21.22 1.59
C GLN A 60 12.27 -21.16 2.52
N PHE A 61 12.52 -20.02 3.16
CA PHE A 61 13.62 -19.87 4.13
C PHE A 61 13.38 -20.67 5.42
N ASN A 62 12.13 -20.82 5.85
CA ASN A 62 11.77 -21.57 7.05
C ASN A 62 11.72 -23.10 6.84
N ASN A 63 11.71 -23.56 5.58
CA ASN A 63 11.69 -24.98 5.21
C ASN A 63 13.05 -25.50 4.71
N ALA A 64 14.10 -24.68 4.79
CA ALA A 64 15.49 -25.03 4.47
C ALA A 64 16.32 -25.24 5.75
#